data_AF-A0A849UB51-F1
#
_entry.id   AF-A0A849UB51-F1
#
_cell.length_a   1.000
_cell.length_b   1.000
_cell.length_c   1.000
_cell.angle_alpha   90.00
_cell.angle_beta   90.00
_cell.angle_gamma   90.00
#
_symmetry.space_group_name_H-M   'P 1'
#
loop_
_entity.id
_entity.type
_entity.pdbx_description
1 polymer ?
#
loop_
_entity_poly.entity_id
_entity_poly.type
_entity_poly.pdbx_seq_one_letter_code
_entity_poly.pdbx_strand_id
1 'polypeptide(L)'
;MSKIEFFKQQLSQRILFLDGAMGTMIQSYKLDEKDYRGERFAQWETDLKGNNDLLSLTQPDIIKSIHSAYFEAGSDIVETNTFNATTIAMADYRMESLAYEINVASARLAKEAAEQFTLQTPDKPRFVAGVLGPTNRTASMSPDVNDPGFRNIAFDALVIAYTEATRGLIDGGADIILIETIFDTLNAKAAIFAVEQVFDEIGYK
;
A
#
# COMPACT_ATOMS: atom_id res chain seq x y z
N MET A 1 17.03 18.17 11.29
CA MET A 1 15.69 18.28 10.68
C MET A 1 15.23 16.85 10.43
N SER A 2 14.05 16.49 10.92
CA SER A 2 13.44 15.18 10.64
C SER A 2 13.01 15.10 9.16
N LYS A 3 12.82 13.88 8.64
CA LYS A 3 12.39 13.69 7.25
C LYS A 3 11.02 14.35 6.98
N ILE A 4 10.13 14.37 7.98
CA ILE A 4 8.82 15.03 7.89
C ILE A 4 8.91 16.57 7.91
N GLU A 5 9.83 17.15 8.69
CA GLU A 5 10.09 18.60 8.66
C GLU A 5 10.60 19.01 7.27
N PHE A 6 11.49 18.21 6.69
CA PHE A 6 11.99 18.45 5.34
C PHE A 6 10.88 18.29 4.29
N PHE A 7 10.02 17.27 4.41
CA PHE A 7 8.86 17.10 3.55
C PHE A 7 7.94 18.34 3.55
N LYS A 8 7.57 18.82 4.76
CA LYS A 8 6.76 20.05 4.92
C LYS A 8 7.46 21.28 4.35
N GLN A 9 8.79 21.39 4.52
CA GLN A 9 9.57 22.46 3.91
C GLN A 9 9.50 22.42 2.39
N GLN A 10 9.70 21.26 1.76
CA GLN A 10 9.63 21.12 0.31
C GLN A 10 8.25 21.48 -0.25
N LEU A 11 7.17 21.03 0.40
CA LEU A 11 5.80 21.39 0.03
C LEU A 11 5.56 22.90 0.03
N SER A 12 6.25 23.66 0.90
CA SER A 12 6.14 25.12 0.95
C SER A 12 6.94 25.85 -0.14
N GLN A 13 7.89 25.16 -0.78
CA GLN A 13 8.85 25.74 -1.73
C GLN A 13 8.53 25.39 -3.18
N ARG A 14 7.96 24.21 -3.43
CA ARG A 14 7.67 23.72 -4.78
C ARG A 14 6.57 22.67 -4.80
N ILE A 15 6.07 22.39 -5.99
CA ILE A 15 5.21 21.24 -6.25
C ILE A 15 6.05 19.96 -6.14
N LEU A 16 5.53 18.97 -5.41
CA LEU A 16 6.05 17.61 -5.37
C LEU A 16 5.24 16.72 -6.31
N PHE A 17 5.93 15.85 -7.05
CA PHE A 17 5.28 14.90 -7.95
C PHE A 17 5.13 13.54 -7.27
N LEU A 18 3.89 13.08 -7.18
CA LEU A 18 3.56 11.68 -6.90
C LEU A 18 3.79 10.84 -8.17
N ASP A 19 4.04 9.55 -8.01
CA ASP A 19 4.21 8.63 -9.13
C ASP A 19 2.90 8.31 -9.86
N GLY A 20 2.99 7.39 -10.82
CA GLY A 20 1.87 6.95 -11.63
C GLY A 20 1.37 5.57 -11.24
N ALA A 21 0.48 5.02 -12.06
CA ALA A 21 -0.16 3.74 -11.80
C ALA A 21 0.84 2.55 -11.75
N MET A 22 0.98 1.92 -10.58
CA MET A 22 1.71 0.66 -10.39
C MET A 22 1.14 -0.47 -11.26
N GLY A 23 -0.18 -0.66 -11.24
CA GLY A 23 -0.84 -1.73 -12.00
C GLY A 23 -0.60 -1.68 -13.51
N THR A 24 -0.59 -0.48 -14.10
CA THR A 24 -0.29 -0.29 -15.53
C THR A 24 1.14 -0.69 -15.86
N MET A 25 2.10 -0.36 -14.99
CA MET A 25 3.50 -0.74 -15.16
C MET A 25 3.66 -2.27 -15.05
N ILE A 26 3.01 -2.91 -14.08
CA ILE A 26 3.00 -4.38 -13.92
C ILE A 26 2.46 -5.07 -15.19
N GLN A 27 1.37 -4.56 -15.78
CA GLN A 27 0.79 -5.14 -16.99
C GLN A 27 1.78 -5.20 -18.17
N SER A 28 2.73 -4.27 -18.26
CA SER A 28 3.74 -4.25 -19.32
C SER A 28 4.69 -5.47 -19.29
N TYR A 29 4.87 -6.08 -18.12
CA TYR A 29 5.70 -7.28 -17.93
C TYR A 29 5.01 -8.57 -18.37
N LYS A 30 3.69 -8.54 -18.64
CA LYS A 30 2.90 -9.68 -19.15
C LYS A 30 3.02 -10.94 -18.28
N LEU A 31 3.05 -10.75 -16.97
CA LEU A 31 3.17 -11.84 -15.99
C LEU A 31 2.01 -12.84 -16.10
N ASP A 32 2.31 -14.11 -15.89
CA ASP A 32 1.35 -15.19 -15.86
C ASP A 32 1.25 -15.82 -14.45
N GLU A 33 0.38 -16.82 -14.29
CA GLU A 33 0.07 -17.41 -12.99
C GLU A 33 1.31 -17.93 -12.24
N LYS A 34 2.30 -18.50 -12.94
CA LYS A 34 3.53 -19.01 -12.29
C LYS A 34 4.36 -17.86 -11.71
N ASP A 35 4.33 -16.68 -12.34
CA ASP A 35 5.09 -15.52 -11.88
C ASP A 35 4.47 -14.95 -10.60
N TYR A 36 3.13 -14.87 -10.53
CA TYR A 36 2.41 -14.45 -9.32
C TYR A 36 2.63 -15.43 -8.16
N ARG A 37 2.65 -16.74 -8.44
CA ARG A 37 2.90 -17.78 -7.42
C ARG A 37 4.33 -17.75 -6.89
N GLY A 38 5.30 -17.48 -7.76
CA GLY A 38 6.71 -17.70 -7.47
C GLY A 38 6.97 -19.13 -6.94
N GLU A 39 8.06 -19.32 -6.22
CA GLU A 39 8.37 -20.61 -5.62
C GLU A 39 7.50 -20.89 -4.39
N ARG A 40 7.27 -19.87 -3.54
CA ARG A 40 6.62 -20.01 -2.24
C ARG A 40 5.14 -20.44 -2.35
N PHE A 41 4.43 -19.98 -3.37
CA PHE A 41 3.00 -20.22 -3.53
C PHE A 41 2.67 -21.13 -4.73
N ALA A 42 3.66 -21.92 -5.19
CA ALA A 42 3.50 -22.82 -6.34
C ALA A 42 2.30 -23.77 -6.21
N GLN A 43 1.99 -24.23 -5.00
CA GLN A 43 0.89 -25.16 -4.69
C GLN A 43 -0.31 -24.49 -4.02
N TRP A 44 -0.45 -23.16 -4.12
CA TRP A 44 -1.59 -22.45 -3.53
C TRP A 44 -2.92 -22.87 -4.15
N GLU A 45 -3.98 -22.96 -3.35
CA GLU A 45 -5.23 -23.63 -3.75
C GLU A 45 -6.07 -22.86 -4.77
N THR A 46 -5.91 -21.54 -4.82
CA THR A 46 -6.65 -20.64 -5.72
C THR A 46 -5.71 -19.97 -6.71
N ASP A 47 -6.27 -19.43 -7.80
CA ASP A 47 -5.52 -18.60 -8.74
C ASP A 47 -5.04 -17.31 -8.05
N LEU A 48 -3.81 -16.88 -8.37
CA LEU A 48 -3.17 -15.70 -7.77
C LEU A 48 -2.93 -14.58 -8.77
N LYS A 49 -3.04 -14.84 -10.07
CA LYS A 49 -2.95 -13.82 -11.10
C LYS A 49 -3.99 -12.72 -10.88
N GLY A 50 -3.50 -11.49 -10.84
CA GLY A 50 -4.30 -10.30 -10.52
C GLY A 50 -4.08 -9.76 -9.10
N ASN A 51 -3.52 -10.57 -8.19
CA ASN A 51 -3.05 -10.11 -6.89
C ASN A 51 -1.72 -9.36 -7.04
N ASN A 52 -1.76 -8.12 -7.51
CA ASN A 52 -0.55 -7.33 -7.78
C ASN A 52 0.26 -7.06 -6.51
N ASP A 53 -0.40 -6.87 -5.37
CA ASP A 53 0.24 -6.64 -4.07
C ASP A 53 1.19 -7.80 -3.69
N LEU A 54 0.82 -9.05 -4.02
CA LEU A 54 1.64 -10.25 -3.80
C LEU A 54 3.00 -10.20 -4.50
N LEU A 55 3.10 -9.48 -5.63
CA LEU A 55 4.33 -9.39 -6.42
C LEU A 55 5.48 -8.75 -5.64
N SER A 56 5.21 -8.01 -4.56
CA SER A 56 6.26 -7.54 -3.66
C SER A 56 6.98 -8.66 -2.91
N LEU A 57 6.36 -9.84 -2.79
CA LEU A 57 7.00 -11.05 -2.25
C LEU A 57 7.56 -11.95 -3.35
N THR A 58 6.85 -12.11 -4.47
CA THR A 58 7.19 -13.11 -5.49
C THR A 58 8.02 -12.56 -6.64
N GLN A 59 7.92 -11.27 -6.92
CA GLN A 59 8.65 -10.56 -7.98
C GLN A 59 9.24 -9.22 -7.47
N PRO A 60 10.00 -9.22 -6.36
CA PRO A 60 10.47 -7.99 -5.71
C PRO A 60 11.31 -7.10 -6.64
N ASP A 61 12.13 -7.70 -7.51
CA ASP A 61 12.96 -6.96 -8.47
C ASP A 61 12.12 -6.16 -9.49
N ILE A 62 10.98 -6.71 -9.92
CA ILE A 62 10.06 -6.02 -10.83
C ILE A 62 9.44 -4.82 -10.12
N ILE A 63 8.91 -5.01 -8.92
CA ILE A 63 8.28 -3.93 -8.14
C ILE A 63 9.28 -2.82 -7.83
N LYS A 64 10.49 -3.16 -7.39
CA LYS A 64 11.56 -2.19 -7.15
C LYS A 64 11.94 -1.43 -8.43
N SER A 65 12.06 -2.14 -9.56
CA SER A 65 12.36 -1.51 -10.86
C SER A 65 11.28 -0.51 -11.29
N ILE A 66 10.00 -0.77 -10.98
CA ILE A 66 8.92 0.18 -11.26
C ILE A 66 9.07 1.45 -10.40
N HIS A 67 9.35 1.33 -9.10
CA HIS A 67 9.62 2.51 -8.26
C HIS A 67 10.83 3.31 -8.78
N SER A 68 11.91 2.62 -9.15
CA SER A 68 13.09 3.26 -9.74
C SER A 68 12.74 4.01 -11.02
N ALA A 69 11.95 3.43 -11.92
CA ALA A 69 11.53 4.08 -13.16
C ALA A 69 10.74 5.38 -12.91
N TYR A 70 9.88 5.42 -11.88
CA TYR A 70 9.18 6.65 -11.52
C TYR A 70 10.12 7.71 -10.94
N PHE A 71 11.11 7.32 -10.12
CA PHE A 71 12.12 8.25 -9.65
C PHE A 71 13.03 8.78 -10.77
N GLU A 72 13.38 7.96 -11.75
CA GLU A 72 14.10 8.36 -12.98
C GLU A 72 13.27 9.36 -13.81
N ALA A 73 11.95 9.14 -13.90
CA ALA A 73 11.03 10.05 -14.57
C ALA A 73 10.80 11.37 -13.80
N GLY A 74 11.27 11.46 -12.56
CA GLY A 74 11.31 12.70 -11.79
C GLY A 74 10.38 12.77 -10.59
N SER A 75 9.65 11.69 -10.26
CA SER A 75 8.80 11.63 -9.07
C SER A 75 9.58 11.97 -7.79
N ASP A 76 8.91 12.65 -6.88
CA ASP A 76 9.41 12.99 -5.55
C ASP A 76 8.93 11.98 -4.51
N ILE A 77 7.73 11.43 -4.73
CA ILE A 77 7.03 10.50 -3.86
C ILE A 77 6.64 9.30 -4.72
N VAL A 78 6.84 8.09 -4.20
CA VAL A 78 6.26 6.87 -4.78
C VAL A 78 5.29 6.23 -3.81
N GLU A 79 4.23 5.65 -4.34
CA GLU A 79 3.26 4.85 -3.61
C GLU A 79 3.77 3.42 -3.43
N THR A 80 3.49 2.79 -2.29
CA THR A 80 3.76 1.37 -2.10
C THR A 80 2.79 0.50 -2.91
N ASN A 81 3.24 -0.68 -3.33
CA ASN A 81 2.37 -1.68 -3.97
C ASN A 81 1.50 -2.41 -2.92
N THR A 82 0.57 -1.68 -2.29
CA THR A 82 -0.24 -2.15 -1.13
C THR A 82 -1.71 -1.75 -1.20
N PHE A 83 -2.22 -1.43 -2.40
CA PHE A 83 -3.60 -1.02 -2.60
C PHE A 83 -4.63 -2.00 -2.00
N ASN A 84 -4.40 -3.31 -2.12
CA ASN A 84 -5.26 -4.36 -1.59
C ASN A 84 -4.63 -5.14 -0.43
N ALA A 85 -3.49 -4.71 0.11
CA ALA A 85 -2.77 -5.41 1.17
C ALA A 85 -3.45 -5.28 2.55
N THR A 86 -4.69 -5.74 2.66
CA THR A 86 -5.46 -5.83 3.91
C THR A 86 -5.99 -7.25 4.05
N THR A 87 -6.24 -7.71 5.28
CA THR A 87 -6.83 -9.03 5.52
C THR A 87 -8.16 -9.22 4.78
N ILE A 88 -8.95 -8.14 4.64
CA ILE A 88 -10.24 -8.15 3.96
C ILE A 88 -10.11 -8.42 2.45
N ALA A 89 -9.23 -7.70 1.75
CA ALA A 89 -9.07 -7.87 0.31
C ALA A 89 -8.23 -9.12 -0.04
N MET A 90 -7.27 -9.50 0.80
CA MET A 90 -6.49 -10.73 0.63
C MET A 90 -7.32 -12.00 0.81
N ALA A 91 -8.50 -11.92 1.43
CA ALA A 91 -9.43 -13.05 1.55
C ALA A 91 -9.92 -13.57 0.20
N ASP A 92 -9.99 -12.72 -0.84
CA ASP A 92 -10.35 -13.15 -2.20
C ASP A 92 -9.34 -14.17 -2.77
N TYR A 93 -8.10 -14.18 -2.24
CA TYR A 93 -7.01 -15.09 -2.59
C TYR A 93 -6.65 -16.09 -1.47
N ARG A 94 -7.43 -16.12 -0.37
CA ARG A 94 -7.15 -16.90 0.86
C ARG A 94 -5.81 -16.56 1.54
N MET A 95 -5.34 -15.32 1.39
CA MET A 95 -4.02 -14.85 1.80
C MET A 95 -4.07 -13.86 2.98
N GLU A 96 -5.12 -13.90 3.79
CA GLU A 96 -5.35 -12.94 4.89
C GLU A 96 -4.13 -12.84 5.81
N SER A 97 -3.51 -13.97 6.14
CA SER A 97 -2.34 -14.05 7.02
C SER A 97 -1.07 -13.40 6.46
N LEU A 98 -1.04 -13.07 5.16
CA LEU A 98 0.09 -12.43 4.49
C LEU A 98 -0.04 -10.91 4.41
N ALA A 99 -1.18 -10.32 4.81
CA ALA A 99 -1.42 -8.89 4.65
C ALA A 99 -0.32 -8.03 5.30
N TYR A 100 0.03 -8.29 6.57
CA TYR A 100 1.15 -7.61 7.24
C TYR A 100 2.47 -7.78 6.48
N GLU A 101 2.83 -9.02 6.10
CA GLU A 101 4.09 -9.33 5.43
C GLU A 101 4.23 -8.61 4.08
N ILE A 102 3.14 -8.58 3.30
CA ILE A 102 3.08 -7.88 2.02
C ILE A 102 3.32 -6.37 2.22
N ASN A 103 2.68 -5.76 3.22
CA ASN A 103 2.89 -4.33 3.51
C ASN A 103 4.34 -4.02 3.87
N VAL A 104 4.96 -4.83 4.74
CA VAL A 104 6.36 -4.68 5.13
C VAL A 104 7.27 -4.78 3.90
N ALA A 105 7.07 -5.80 3.08
CA ALA A 105 7.88 -6.02 1.88
C ALA A 105 7.72 -4.90 0.86
N SER A 106 6.49 -4.51 0.53
CA SER A 106 6.20 -3.42 -0.40
C SER A 106 6.81 -2.09 0.05
N ALA A 107 6.63 -1.72 1.32
CA ALA A 107 7.21 -0.49 1.86
C ALA A 107 8.74 -0.51 1.85
N ARG A 108 9.36 -1.66 2.17
CA ARG A 108 10.81 -1.82 2.12
C ARG A 108 11.36 -1.66 0.70
N LEU A 109 10.74 -2.28 -0.31
CA LEU A 109 11.17 -2.17 -1.70
C LEU A 109 11.11 -0.72 -2.20
N ALA A 110 10.01 -0.02 -1.92
CA ALA A 110 9.87 1.39 -2.24
C ALA A 110 10.92 2.25 -1.51
N LYS A 111 11.18 1.95 -0.23
CA LYS A 111 12.14 2.69 0.59
C LYS A 111 13.57 2.50 0.11
N GLU A 112 13.97 1.29 -0.23
CA GLU A 112 15.28 1.01 -0.81
C GLU A 112 15.49 1.78 -2.13
N ALA A 113 14.48 1.81 -3.01
CA ALA A 113 14.55 2.61 -4.24
C ALA A 113 14.67 4.11 -3.92
N ALA A 114 13.87 4.63 -2.99
CA ALA A 114 13.90 6.03 -2.60
C ALA A 114 15.27 6.45 -2.03
N GLU A 115 15.87 5.61 -1.19
CA GLU A 115 17.19 5.85 -0.60
C GLU A 115 18.29 5.83 -1.65
N GLN A 116 18.27 4.87 -2.58
CA GLN A 116 19.23 4.80 -3.69
C GLN A 116 19.23 6.07 -4.54
N PHE A 117 18.06 6.60 -4.88
CA PHE A 117 17.95 7.84 -5.65
C PHE A 117 18.29 9.09 -4.82
N THR A 118 17.93 9.10 -3.54
CA THR A 118 18.30 10.18 -2.61
C THR A 118 19.81 10.28 -2.45
N LEU A 119 20.52 9.15 -2.35
CA LEU A 119 21.99 9.15 -2.26
C LEU A 119 22.66 9.74 -3.51
N GLN A 120 22.05 9.58 -4.69
CA GLN A 120 22.57 10.13 -5.95
C GLN A 120 22.35 11.64 -6.07
N THR A 121 21.23 12.16 -5.57
CA THR A 121 20.96 13.61 -5.51
C THR A 121 20.44 14.01 -4.13
N PRO A 122 21.33 14.20 -3.14
CA PRO A 122 20.97 14.42 -1.73
C PRO A 122 20.14 15.68 -1.46
N ASP A 123 20.18 16.65 -2.35
CA ASP A 123 19.38 17.87 -2.35
C ASP A 123 17.90 17.64 -2.69
N LYS A 124 17.58 16.48 -3.27
CA LYS A 124 16.22 16.05 -3.62
C LYS A 124 15.90 14.71 -2.94
N PRO A 125 15.64 14.65 -1.62
CA PRO A 125 15.26 13.39 -0.99
C PRO A 125 13.90 12.89 -1.48
N ARG A 126 13.80 11.57 -1.65
CA ARG A 126 12.59 10.87 -2.09
C ARG A 126 11.79 10.38 -0.88
N PHE A 127 10.48 10.32 -1.06
CA PHE A 127 9.54 9.88 -0.05
C PHE A 127 8.76 8.66 -0.51
N VAL A 128 8.33 7.85 0.46
CA VAL A 128 7.47 6.69 0.23
C VAL A 128 6.13 6.92 0.91
N ALA A 129 5.06 6.83 0.14
CA ALA A 129 3.70 6.83 0.63
C ALA A 129 3.20 5.38 0.78
N GLY A 130 3.04 4.94 2.02
CA GLY A 130 2.39 3.69 2.38
C GLY A 130 0.89 3.78 2.09
N VAL A 131 0.45 3.08 1.05
CA VAL A 131 -0.93 3.11 0.56
C VAL A 131 -1.84 2.21 1.38
N LEU A 132 -2.97 2.79 1.80
CA LEU A 132 -4.15 2.07 2.30
C LEU A 132 -5.29 2.31 1.31
N GLY A 133 -5.58 1.31 0.47
CA GLY A 133 -6.72 1.34 -0.44
C GLY A 133 -8.05 1.04 0.27
N PRO A 134 -9.19 1.16 -0.44
CA PRO A 134 -10.51 1.22 0.19
C PRO A 134 -11.12 -0.16 0.55
N THR A 135 -10.42 -1.26 0.29
CA THR A 135 -10.91 -2.67 0.30
C THR A 135 -11.99 -2.97 -0.75
N ASN A 136 -12.43 -4.23 -0.83
CA ASN A 136 -13.53 -4.69 -1.69
C ASN A 136 -14.91 -4.69 -0.97
N ARG A 137 -15.02 -4.10 0.23
CA ARG A 137 -16.25 -4.07 1.05
C ARG A 137 -16.77 -2.66 1.27
N THR A 138 -18.09 -2.51 1.45
CA THR A 138 -18.76 -1.23 1.70
C THR A 138 -19.38 -1.23 3.10
N ALA A 139 -18.97 -0.33 3.99
CA ALA A 139 -19.57 -0.23 5.33
C ALA A 139 -20.79 0.69 5.37
N SER A 140 -20.88 1.67 4.47
CA SER A 140 -21.98 2.63 4.43
C SER A 140 -23.16 2.17 3.57
N MET A 141 -22.88 1.38 2.53
CA MET A 141 -23.86 0.90 1.56
C MET A 141 -24.15 -0.59 1.74
N SER A 142 -25.41 -0.98 1.57
CA SER A 142 -25.76 -2.40 1.49
C SER A 142 -25.39 -2.96 0.11
N PRO A 143 -24.74 -4.13 0.03
CA PRO A 143 -24.57 -4.84 -1.23
C PRO A 143 -25.84 -5.60 -1.67
N ASP A 144 -26.84 -5.75 -0.80
CA ASP A 144 -28.12 -6.37 -1.14
C ASP A 144 -29.18 -5.29 -1.43
N VAL A 145 -29.61 -5.22 -2.68
CA VAL A 145 -30.63 -4.25 -3.14
C VAL A 145 -31.97 -4.46 -2.44
N ASN A 146 -32.26 -5.68 -1.96
CA ASN A 146 -33.52 -6.00 -1.30
C ASN A 146 -33.49 -5.76 0.21
N ASP A 147 -32.30 -5.58 0.81
CA ASP A 147 -32.11 -5.27 2.22
C ASP A 147 -31.19 -4.04 2.39
N PRO A 148 -31.74 -2.81 2.45
CA PRO A 148 -30.92 -1.60 2.60
C PRO A 148 -30.22 -1.51 3.98
N GLY A 149 -30.64 -2.30 4.97
CA GLY A 149 -30.05 -2.37 6.30
C GLY A 149 -28.86 -3.32 6.39
N PHE A 150 -28.74 -4.29 5.46
CA PHE A 150 -27.66 -5.27 5.46
C PHE A 150 -26.29 -4.61 5.28
N ARG A 151 -25.28 -5.14 5.96
CA ARG A 151 -23.86 -4.76 5.82
C ARG A 151 -23.01 -6.02 5.78
N ASN A 152 -22.10 -6.10 4.81
CA ASN A 152 -21.20 -7.24 4.66
C ASN A 152 -19.86 -7.07 5.39
N ILE A 153 -19.68 -5.94 6.08
CA ILE A 153 -18.51 -5.64 6.91
C ILE A 153 -18.92 -4.72 8.06
N ALA A 154 -18.27 -4.89 9.21
CA ALA A 154 -18.43 -4.01 10.38
C ALA A 154 -17.28 -3.00 10.45
N PHE A 155 -17.53 -1.85 11.09
CA PHE A 155 -16.51 -0.81 11.30
C PHE A 155 -15.27 -1.36 12.01
N ASP A 156 -15.45 -2.11 13.09
CA ASP A 156 -14.35 -2.67 13.89
C ASP A 156 -13.49 -3.67 13.07
N ALA A 157 -14.11 -4.40 12.15
CA ALA A 157 -13.38 -5.32 11.27
C ALA A 157 -12.48 -4.54 10.27
N LEU A 158 -12.95 -3.40 9.76
CA LEU A 158 -12.13 -2.50 8.95
C LEU A 158 -10.98 -1.91 9.76
N VAL A 159 -11.25 -1.46 11.00
CA VAL A 159 -10.22 -0.93 11.89
C VAL A 159 -9.12 -1.96 12.10
N ILE A 160 -9.47 -3.21 12.44
CA ILE A 160 -8.49 -4.30 12.63
C ILE A 160 -7.63 -4.50 11.38
N ALA A 161 -8.25 -4.57 10.20
CA ALA A 161 -7.54 -4.78 8.94
C ALA A 161 -6.59 -3.62 8.60
N TYR A 162 -7.04 -2.36 8.76
CA TYR A 162 -6.22 -1.18 8.52
C TYR A 162 -5.11 -1.02 9.56
N THR A 163 -5.34 -1.39 10.82
CA THR A 163 -4.31 -1.36 11.88
C THR A 163 -3.16 -2.30 11.52
N GLU A 164 -3.46 -3.53 11.07
CA GLU A 164 -2.43 -4.48 10.65
C GLU A 164 -1.63 -3.97 9.44
N ALA A 165 -2.32 -3.46 8.41
CA ALA A 165 -1.67 -2.89 7.24
C ALA A 165 -0.79 -1.68 7.60
N THR A 166 -1.30 -0.77 8.43
CA THR A 166 -0.56 0.42 8.89
C THR A 166 0.72 0.04 9.64
N ARG A 167 0.67 -0.94 10.55
CA ARG A 167 1.87 -1.44 11.23
C ARG A 167 2.89 -1.99 10.24
N GLY A 168 2.44 -2.78 9.27
CA GLY A 168 3.32 -3.32 8.23
C GLY A 168 3.99 -2.23 7.40
N LEU A 169 3.25 -1.19 7.01
CA LEU A 169 3.78 -0.04 6.26
C LEU A 169 4.84 0.73 7.05
N ILE A 170 4.58 0.98 8.34
CA ILE A 170 5.51 1.68 9.24
C ILE A 170 6.78 0.84 9.45
N ASP A 171 6.63 -0.45 9.75
CA ASP A 171 7.76 -1.37 9.97
C ASP A 171 8.59 -1.58 8.70
N GLY A 172 7.96 -1.47 7.52
CA GLY A 172 8.63 -1.46 6.23
C GLY A 172 9.30 -0.12 5.88
N GLY A 173 9.06 0.94 6.64
CA GLY A 173 9.77 2.22 6.52
C GLY A 173 9.10 3.27 5.64
N ALA A 174 7.78 3.18 5.43
CA ALA A 174 7.00 4.23 4.77
C ALA A 174 7.14 5.58 5.50
N ASP A 175 7.21 6.67 4.74
CA ASP A 175 7.37 8.03 5.29
C ASP A 175 6.02 8.73 5.51
N ILE A 176 5.00 8.36 4.72
CA ILE A 176 3.65 8.92 4.71
C ILE A 176 2.67 7.75 4.72
N ILE A 177 1.56 7.85 5.45
CA ILE A 177 0.42 6.95 5.27
C ILE A 177 -0.60 7.66 4.38
N LEU A 178 -0.95 7.05 3.25
CA LEU A 178 -1.83 7.60 2.24
C LEU A 178 -3.11 6.74 2.16
N ILE A 179 -4.21 7.28 2.68
CA ILE A 179 -5.54 6.69 2.51
C ILE A 179 -6.10 7.23 1.20
N GLU A 180 -6.26 6.37 0.20
CA GLU A 180 -6.57 6.79 -1.16
C GLU A 180 -7.71 5.99 -1.79
N THR A 181 -8.15 6.47 -2.97
CA THR A 181 -9.28 5.90 -3.73
C THR A 181 -10.54 5.65 -2.86
N ILE A 182 -10.87 6.62 -2.00
CA ILE A 182 -11.99 6.54 -1.05
C ILE A 182 -13.32 6.55 -1.83
N PHE A 183 -13.97 5.38 -1.96
CA PHE A 183 -15.34 5.29 -2.47
C PHE A 183 -16.40 5.27 -1.34
N ASP A 184 -16.01 4.86 -0.12
CA ASP A 184 -16.88 4.78 1.07
C ASP A 184 -16.24 5.56 2.22
N THR A 185 -16.88 6.66 2.63
CA THR A 185 -16.36 7.53 3.70
C THR A 185 -16.34 6.84 5.07
N LEU A 186 -17.16 5.82 5.31
CA LEU A 186 -17.12 5.06 6.56
C LEU A 186 -15.89 4.15 6.60
N ASN A 187 -15.47 3.59 5.46
CA ASN A 187 -14.19 2.88 5.34
C ASN A 187 -13.01 3.83 5.62
N ALA A 188 -13.03 5.03 5.04
CA ALA A 188 -11.98 6.03 5.28
C ALA A 188 -11.91 6.46 6.75
N LYS A 189 -13.05 6.61 7.42
CA LYS A 189 -13.09 6.88 8.87
C LYS A 189 -12.47 5.74 9.68
N ALA A 190 -12.72 4.48 9.30
CA ALA A 190 -12.10 3.32 9.95
C ALA A 190 -10.58 3.31 9.72
N ALA A 191 -10.12 3.62 8.52
CA ALA A 191 -8.69 3.74 8.20
C ALA A 191 -8.02 4.86 9.01
N ILE A 192 -8.60 6.06 9.06
CA ILE A 192 -8.07 7.18 9.87
C ILE A 192 -7.99 6.76 11.34
N PHE A 193 -9.06 6.17 11.87
CA PHE A 193 -9.09 5.73 13.26
C PHE A 193 -7.99 4.69 13.55
N ALA A 194 -7.81 3.70 12.66
CA ALA A 194 -6.75 2.71 12.78
C ALA A 194 -5.35 3.32 12.74
N VAL A 195 -5.11 4.28 11.84
CA VAL A 195 -3.82 4.98 11.71
C VAL A 195 -3.49 5.78 12.97
N GLU A 196 -4.45 6.58 13.45
CA GLU A 196 -4.30 7.37 14.68
C GLU A 196 -4.04 6.47 15.90
N GLN A 197 -4.73 5.33 16.00
CA GLN A 197 -4.47 4.34 17.05
C GLN A 197 -3.04 3.80 17.01
N VAL A 198 -2.55 3.43 15.82
CA VAL A 198 -1.17 2.94 15.69
C VAL A 198 -0.16 4.04 16.03
N PHE A 199 -0.40 5.28 15.62
CA PHE A 199 0.44 6.42 15.98
C PHE A 199 0.50 6.65 17.49
N ASP A 200 -0.65 6.61 18.18
CA ASP A 200 -0.72 6.71 19.64
C ASP A 200 0.05 5.57 20.33
N GLU A 201 -0.10 4.33 19.87
CA GLU A 201 0.57 3.14 20.43
C GLU A 201 2.10 3.23 20.33
N ILE A 202 2.63 3.72 19.21
CA ILE A 202 4.08 3.85 18.99
C ILE A 202 4.64 5.19 19.51
N GLY A 203 3.79 6.06 20.08
CA GLY A 203 4.18 7.35 20.63
C GLY A 203 4.51 8.41 19.56
N TYR A 204 3.98 8.26 18.35
CA TYR A 204 4.07 9.25 17.28
C TYR A 204 2.99 10.32 17.49
N LYS A 205 3.40 11.57 17.78
CA LYS A 205 2.52 12.74 17.94
C LYS A 205 2.95 13.87 17.03
#